data_AF-A0A181C9N3-F1
#
_entry.id   AF-A0A181C9N3-F1
#
_cell.length_a   1.000
_cell.length_b   1.000
_cell.length_c   1.000
_cell.angle_alpha   90.00
_cell.angle_beta   90.00
_cell.angle_gamma   90.00
#
_symmetry.space_group_name_H-M   'P 1'
#
loop_
_entity.id
_entity.type
_entity.pdbx_description
1 polymer ?
#
loop_
_entity_poly.entity_id
_entity_poly.type
_entity_poly.pdbx_seq_one_letter_code
_entity_poly.pdbx_strand_id
1 'polypeptide(L)' 'MLESRIVEVDGTFVGTVIVEADRVTRRFYAAHDSVRAFHNRTLRSADDLTHQVARLYRRNHTVHGQQPS' A
#
# COMPACT_ATOMS: atom_id res chain seq x y z
N MET A 1 -16.22 -8.12 -0.90
CA MET A 1 -14.87 -8.65 -0.65
C MET A 1 -14.81 -10.14 -0.98
N LEU A 2 -13.90 -10.52 -1.87
CA LEU A 2 -13.61 -11.91 -2.28
C LEU A 2 -12.31 -12.42 -1.66
N GLU A 3 -11.26 -11.59 -1.70
CA GLU A 3 -9.94 -11.90 -1.16
C GLU A 3 -9.32 -10.62 -0.58
N SER A 4 -8.43 -10.77 0.40
CA SER A 4 -7.57 -9.69 0.86
C SER A 4 -6.13 -10.16 0.94
N ARG A 5 -5.20 -9.27 0.60
CA ARG A 5 -3.76 -9.52 0.70
C ARG A 5 -3.07 -8.40 1.46
N ILE A 6 -2.27 -8.78 2.45
CA ILE A 6 -1.41 -7.87 3.21
C ILE A 6 -0.32 -7.31 2.28
N VAL A 7 -0.05 -6.01 2.41
CA VAL A 7 1.08 -5.34 1.78
C VAL A 7 2.05 -4.90 2.87
N GLU A 8 3.26 -5.44 2.80
CA GLU A 8 4.37 -5.09 3.67
C GLU A 8 5.52 -4.54 2.83
N VAL A 9 6.22 -3.54 3.36
CA VAL A 9 7.42 -2.94 2.74
C VAL A 9 8.50 -2.92 3.79
N ASP A 10 9.64 -3.57 3.50
CA ASP A 10 10.79 -3.63 4.41
C ASP A 10 10.41 -4.11 5.83
N GLY A 11 9.51 -5.10 5.91
CA GLY A 11 9.00 -5.67 7.17
C GLY A 11 7.95 -4.82 7.89
N THR A 12 7.57 -3.66 7.33
CA THR A 12 6.53 -2.80 7.91
C THR A 12 5.20 -3.02 7.21
N PHE A 13 4.14 -3.27 7.99
CA PHE A 13 2.78 -3.30 7.47
C PHE A 13 2.35 -1.90 7.02
N VAL A 14 2.03 -1.75 5.73
CA VAL A 14 1.66 -0.45 5.15
C VAL A 14 0.19 -0.38 4.70
N GLY A 15 -0.46 -1.53 4.53
CA GLY A 15 -1.88 -1.59 4.17
C GLY A 15 -2.31 -2.94 3.60
N THR A 16 -3.51 -2.97 3.03
CA THR A 16 -4.11 -4.18 2.44
C THR A 16 -4.68 -3.90 1.06
N VAL A 17 -4.59 -4.88 0.17
CA VAL A 17 -5.34 -4.90 -1.10
C VAL A 17 -6.54 -5.81 -0.93
N ILE A 18 -7.73 -5.26 -1.18
CA ILE A 18 -8.99 -6.00 -1.20
C ILE A 18 -9.39 -6.23 -2.66
N VAL A 19 -9.69 -7.48 -2.99
CA VAL A 19 -10.31 -7.89 -4.25
C VAL A 19 -11.82 -7.92 -4.02
N GLU A 20 -12.56 -7.17 -4.83
CA GLU A 20 -14.02 -7.12 -4.74
C GLU A 20 -14.68 -8.33 -5.41
N ALA A 21 -15.98 -8.51 -5.17
CA ALA A 21 -16.74 -9.66 -5.68
C ALA A 21 -16.70 -9.78 -7.22
N ASP A 22 -16.57 -8.65 -7.91
CA ASP A 22 -16.42 -8.55 -9.37
C ASP A 22 -15.08 -9.10 -9.90
N ARG A 23 -14.12 -9.47 -9.02
CA ARG A 23 -12.78 -10.03 -9.36
C ARG A 23 -11.85 -9.08 -10.13
N VAL A 24 -12.38 -8.05 -10.79
CA VAL A 24 -11.60 -7.05 -11.52
C VAL A 24 -11.22 -5.89 -10.60
N THR A 25 -12.17 -5.42 -9.80
CA THR A 25 -11.93 -4.29 -8.91
C THR A 25 -11.04 -4.71 -7.75
N ARG A 26 -9.87 -4.09 -7.67
CA ARG A 26 -8.93 -4.22 -6.55
C ARG A 26 -8.72 -2.86 -5.93
N ARG A 27 -8.68 -2.79 -4.61
CA ARG A 27 -8.57 -1.53 -3.90
C ARG A 27 -7.58 -1.62 -2.76
N PHE A 28 -6.73 -0.61 -2.65
CA PHE A 28 -5.76 -0.53 -1.57
C PHE A 28 -6.26 0.36 -0.44
N TYR A 29 -6.10 -0.12 0.79
CA TYR A 29 -6.40 0.62 2.00
C TYR A 29 -5.10 0.78 2.79
N ALA A 30 -4.60 2.02 2.79
CA ALA A 30 -3.41 2.38 3.55
C ALA A 30 -3.69 2.30 5.05
N ALA A 31 -2.76 1.71 5.79
CA ALA A 31 -2.70 1.71 7.25
C ALA A 31 -1.55 2.58 7.78
N HIS A 32 -0.61 2.95 6.92
CA HIS A 32 0.54 3.79 7.28
C HIS A 32 0.47 5.16 6.59
N ASP A 33 0.77 6.24 7.31
CA ASP A 33 0.58 7.61 6.81
C ASP A 33 1.49 7.92 5.60
N SER A 34 2.70 7.35 5.58
CA SER A 34 3.65 7.50 4.45
C SER A 34 3.11 7.02 3.10
N VAL A 35 2.07 6.18 3.08
CA VAL A 35 1.42 5.69 1.85
C VAL A 35 -0.05 6.10 1.75
N ARG A 36 -0.50 7.05 2.59
CA ARG A 36 -1.88 7.52 2.65
C ARG A 36 -2.40 8.10 1.33
N ALA A 37 -1.51 8.62 0.48
CA ALA A 37 -1.84 9.06 -0.87
C ALA A 37 -2.42 7.95 -1.78
N PHE A 38 -2.22 6.68 -1.43
CA PHE A 38 -2.81 5.53 -2.12
C PHE A 38 -4.08 4.99 -1.45
N HIS A 39 -4.52 5.55 -0.32
CA HIS A 39 -5.70 5.05 0.38
C HIS A 39 -6.96 5.10 -0.51
N ASN A 40 -7.75 4.02 -0.49
CA ASN A 40 -8.95 3.81 -1.29
C ASN A 40 -8.70 3.83 -2.82
N ARG A 41 -7.45 3.72 -3.28
CA ARG A 41 -7.13 3.75 -4.71
C ARG A 41 -7.49 2.42 -5.36
N THR A 42 -8.18 2.50 -6.49
CA THR A 42 -8.57 1.33 -7.30
C THR A 42 -7.47 0.99 -8.30
N LEU A 43 -7.22 -0.30 -8.49
CA LEU A 43 -6.08 -0.84 -9.21
C LEU A 43 -6.56 -1.76 -10.33
N ARG A 44 -5.87 -1.70 -11.46
CA ARG A 44 -6.07 -2.66 -12.55
C ARG A 44 -5.17 -3.90 -12.42
N SER A 45 -4.05 -3.79 -11.69
CA SER A 45 -3.16 -4.89 -11.33
C SER A 45 -2.54 -4.65 -9.94
N ALA A 46 -2.36 -5.70 -9.15
CA ALA A 46 -1.86 -5.60 -7.78
C ALA A 46 -0.33 -5.40 -7.70
N ASP A 47 0.41 -5.94 -8.67
CA ASP A 47 1.87 -5.83 -8.73
C ASP A 47 2.32 -4.37 -8.91
N ASP A 48 1.68 -3.67 -9.85
CA ASP A 48 2.01 -2.28 -10.19
C ASP A 48 1.81 -1.34 -8.99
N LEU A 49 0.78 -1.58 -8.16
CA LEU A 49 0.59 -0.79 -6.96
C LEU A 49 1.65 -1.11 -5.91
N THR A 50 1.95 -2.38 -5.68
CA THR A 50 2.90 -2.78 -4.62
C THR A 50 4.25 -2.09 -4.84
N HIS A 51 4.72 -2.01 -6.09
CA HIS A 51 5.91 -1.25 -6.45
C HIS A 51 5.79 0.25 -6.19
N GLN A 52 4.64 0.87 -6.52
CA GLN A 52 4.39 2.29 -6.27
C GLN A 52 4.31 2.63 -4.78
N VAL A 53 3.62 1.81 -3.99
CA VAL A 53 3.51 1.90 -2.53
C VAL A 53 4.89 1.78 -1.89
N ALA A 54 5.66 0.77 -2.27
CA ALA A 54 7.01 0.57 -1.76
C ALA A 54 7.95 1.74 -2.09
N ARG A 55 7.83 2.30 -3.30
CA ARG A 55 8.61 3.49 -3.70
C ARG A 55 8.23 4.74 -2.91
N LEU A 56 6.94 4.98 -2.68
CA LEU A 56 6.48 6.13 -1.90
C LEU A 56 6.86 5.97 -0.42
N TYR A 57 6.64 4.78 0.15
CA TYR A 57 7.03 4.44 1.52
C TYR A 57 8.51 4.76 1.76
N ARG A 58 9.40 4.17 0.94
CA ARG A 58 10.84 4.39 1.07
C ARG A 58 11.23 5.86 0.89
N ARG A 59 10.65 6.58 -0.07
CA ARG A 59 10.92 8.01 -0.26
C ARG A 59 10.58 8.80 1.00
N ASN A 60 9.39 8.60 1.54
CA ASN A 60 8.93 9.31 2.72
C ASN A 60 9.76 8.92 3.95
N HIS A 61 10.21 7.66 4.05
CA HIS A 61 11.11 7.20 5.11
C HIS A 61 12.54 7.73 4.98
N THR A 62 13.10 7.83 3.77
CA THR A 62 14.43 8.44 3.55
C THR A 62 14.42 9.94 3.85
N VAL A 63 13.30 10.62 3.60
CA VAL A 63 13.12 12.04 3.96
C VAL A 63 12.93 12.21 5.47
N HIS A 64 12.37 11.21 6.17
CA HIS A 64 12.20 11.20 7.63
C HIS A 64 13.32 10.45 8.36
N GLY A 65 14.48 10.21 7.71
CA GLY A 65 15.66 9.55 8.30
C GLY A 65 16.34 10.32 9.45
N GLN A 66 15.71 11.35 10.00
CA GLN A 66 16.07 12.00 11.25
C GLN A 66 14.82 12.10 12.16
N GLN A 67 14.38 10.98 12.71
CA GLN A 67 13.76 11.04 14.03
C GLN A 67 14.05 9.74 14.78
N PRO A 68 15.06 9.74 15.66
CA PRO A 68 15.23 8.65 16.61
C PRO A 68 14.08 8.68 17.62
N SER A 69 13.66 7.48 18.02
CA SER A 69 12.72 7.21 19.11
C SER A 69 13.08 7.89 20.42
#